data_AF-A0A1S8A736-F1
#
_entry.id   AF-A0A1S8A736-F1
#
_cell.length_a   1.000
_cell.length_b   1.000
_cell.length_c   1.000
_cell.angle_alpha   90.00
_cell.angle_beta   90.00
_cell.angle_gamma   90.00
#
_symmetry.space_group_name_H-M   'P 1'
#
loop_
_entity.id
_entity.type
_entity.pdbx_description
1 polymer ?
#
loop_
_entity_poly.entity_id
_entity_poly.type
_entity_poly.pdbx_seq_one_letter_code
_entity_poly.pdbx_strand_id
1 'polypeptide(L)'
;MRKGHFPLSDLPAWCIFNGIALAGVRVADTESRGLGLVAERDLKDENDELPALLTVPKELILSAVGVEEYAKENKDFRQLLDAAGHQVETTDPLWSIIELISASLVR
;
A
#
# COMPACT_ATOMS: atom_id res chain seq x y z
N MET A 1 -5.48 -21.65 3.78
CA MET A 1 -4.19 -21.14 3.28
C MET A 1 -3.48 -20.46 4.42
N ARG A 2 -2.18 -20.70 4.63
CA ARG A 2 -1.41 -19.97 5.66
C ARG A 2 -1.47 -18.50 5.26
N LYS A 3 -1.97 -17.63 6.14
CA LYS A 3 -1.82 -16.17 5.99
C LYS A 3 -0.35 -15.96 5.65
N GLY A 4 -0.06 -15.42 4.47
CA GLY A 4 1.30 -15.01 4.13
C GLY A 4 1.67 -13.95 5.15
N HIS A 5 2.40 -14.36 6.19
CA HIS A 5 2.87 -13.44 7.19
C HIS A 5 3.98 -12.65 6.50
N PHE A 6 3.64 -11.48 5.96
CA PHE A 6 4.62 -10.52 5.50
C PHE A 6 5.15 -9.82 6.75
N PRO A 7 6.31 -10.22 7.28
CA PRO A 7 6.82 -9.56 8.47
C PRO A 7 7.19 -8.15 8.06
N LEU A 8 6.82 -7.18 8.88
CA LEU A 8 7.06 -5.78 8.54
C LEU A 8 8.57 -5.43 8.50
N SER A 9 9.44 -6.32 8.99
CA SER A 9 10.90 -6.28 8.79
C SER A 9 11.30 -6.35 7.31
N ASP A 10 10.47 -6.93 6.46
CA ASP A 10 10.74 -7.13 5.03
C ASP A 10 10.22 -5.97 4.18
N LEU A 11 9.46 -5.04 4.79
CA LEU A 11 8.93 -3.84 4.13
C LEU A 11 10.01 -3.01 3.42
N PRO A 12 11.20 -2.77 4.00
CA PRO A 12 12.26 -2.05 3.28
C PRO A 12 12.71 -2.77 2.00
N ALA A 13 12.89 -4.09 2.06
CA ALA A 13 13.29 -4.90 0.91
C ALA A 13 12.19 -4.93 -0.17
N TRP A 14 10.93 -5.03 0.26
CA TRP A 14 9.77 -4.96 -0.62
C TRP A 14 9.66 -3.59 -1.30
N CYS A 15 9.90 -2.49 -0.58
CA CYS A 15 9.89 -1.14 -1.16
C CYS A 15 10.91 -1.03 -2.31
N ILE A 16 12.15 -1.46 -2.09
CA ILE A 16 13.21 -1.45 -3.12
C ILE A 16 12.78 -2.31 -4.31
N PHE A 17 12.27 -3.52 -4.06
CA PHE A 17 11.84 -4.43 -5.11
C PHE A 17 10.72 -3.86 -5.99
N ASN A 18 9.78 -3.13 -5.39
CA ASN A 18 8.64 -2.54 -6.11
C ASN A 18 8.94 -1.13 -6.67
N GLY A 19 10.18 -0.66 -6.62
CA GLY A 19 10.56 0.64 -7.15
C GLY A 19 10.07 1.84 -6.32
N ILE A 20 9.80 1.64 -5.03
CA ILE A 20 9.55 2.73 -4.08
C ILE A 20 10.90 3.34 -3.71
N ALA A 21 11.06 4.64 -3.93
CA ALA A 21 12.29 5.36 -3.60
C ALA A 21 12.16 6.04 -2.24
N LEU A 22 13.13 5.80 -1.36
CA LEU A 22 13.30 6.49 -0.08
C LEU A 22 14.56 7.35 -0.15
N ALA A 23 14.43 8.66 0.08
CA ALA A 23 15.55 9.60 -0.01
C ALA A 23 15.80 10.24 1.36
N GLY A 24 16.94 9.91 1.97
CA GLY A 24 17.33 10.45 3.28
C GLY A 24 16.44 10.01 4.44
N VAL A 25 15.61 8.99 4.22
CA VAL A 25 14.72 8.39 5.22
C VAL A 25 14.79 6.86 5.13
N ARG A 26 14.55 6.19 6.25
CA ARG A 26 14.50 4.74 6.35
C ARG A 26 13.27 4.31 7.15
N VAL A 27 12.75 3.13 6.82
CA VAL A 27 11.70 2.48 7.61
C VAL A 27 12.32 1.90 8.88
N ALA A 28 11.82 2.31 10.04
CA ALA A 28 12.26 1.83 11.35
C ALA A 28 11.09 1.76 12.33
N ASP A 29 11.20 0.86 13.32
CA ASP A 29 10.24 0.83 14.42
C ASP A 29 10.41 2.11 15.26
N THR A 30 9.31 2.75 15.57
CA THR A 30 9.25 3.94 16.43
C THR A 30 8.59 3.51 17.72
N GLU A 31 9.30 3.71 18.85
CA GLU A 31 9.05 3.10 20.17
C GLU A 31 7.60 3.23 20.71
N SER A 32 6.74 4.02 20.08
CA SER A 32 5.35 4.24 20.48
C SER A 32 4.31 4.26 19.36
N ARG A 33 4.71 4.17 18.07
CA ARG A 33 3.78 4.25 16.93
C ARG A 33 3.93 3.11 15.92
N GLY A 34 4.80 2.15 16.20
CA GLY A 34 5.13 1.06 15.29
C GLY A 34 6.05 1.52 14.18
N LEU A 35 6.00 0.88 13.02
CA LEU A 35 6.89 1.21 11.90
C LEU A 35 6.54 2.53 11.25
N GLY A 36 7.56 3.38 11.12
CA GLY A 36 7.47 4.68 10.47
C GLY A 36 8.71 5.01 9.65
N LEU A 37 8.68 6.18 9.03
CA LEU A 37 9.83 6.74 8.32
C LEU A 37 10.64 7.60 9.30
N VAL A 38 11.93 7.28 9.41
CA VAL A 38 12.90 7.98 10.26
C VAL A 38 13.93 8.63 9.35
N ALA A 39 14.19 9.93 9.56
CA ALA A 39 15.20 10.65 8.82
C ALA A 39 16.61 10.15 9.18
N GLU A 40 17.44 9.92 8.17
CA GLU A 40 18.84 9.49 8.35
C GLU A 40 19.80 10.69 8.44
N ARG A 41 19.30 11.88 8.12
CA ARG A 41 20.04 13.15 8.13
C ARG A 41 19.13 14.26 8.62
N ASP A 42 19.71 15.37 9.03
CA ASP A 42 18.94 16.58 9.29
C ASP A 42 18.25 17.02 8.00
N LEU A 43 16.91 17.10 8.04
CA LEU A 43 16.07 17.56 6.94
C LEU A 43 15.97 19.09 6.91
N LYS A 44 17.05 19.80 7.25
CA LYS A 44 17.12 21.25 7.19
C LYS A 44 17.86 21.61 5.91
N ASP A 45 17.14 22.15 4.94
CA ASP A 45 17.76 22.79 3.79
C ASP A 45 17.80 24.30 4.02
N GLU A 46 18.90 24.93 3.62
CA GLU A 46 19.15 26.37 3.75
C GLU A 46 18.32 27.16 2.70
N ASN A 47 17.78 26.44 1.71
CA ASN A 47 17.10 26.96 0.53
C ASN A 47 15.62 26.57 0.42
N ASP A 48 14.98 26.07 1.50
CA ASP A 48 13.56 25.65 1.59
C ASP A 48 13.09 24.53 0.61
N GLU A 49 13.92 24.06 -0.31
CA GLU A 49 13.56 23.00 -1.26
C GLU A 49 14.05 21.62 -0.82
N LEU A 50 13.30 20.99 0.10
CA LEU A 50 13.56 19.59 0.44
C LEU A 50 13.18 18.66 -0.72
N PRO A 51 14.08 17.75 -1.15
CA PRO A 51 13.75 16.77 -2.18
C PRO A 51 12.69 15.77 -1.67
N ALA A 52 11.97 15.14 -2.60
CA ALA A 52 10.94 14.15 -2.28
C ALA A 52 11.52 12.99 -1.45
N LEU A 53 11.09 12.87 -0.19
CA LEU A 53 11.58 11.86 0.75
C LEU A 53 11.07 10.44 0.44
N LEU A 54 9.89 10.35 -0.18
CA LEU A 54 9.25 9.10 -0.57
C LEU A 54 8.61 9.29 -1.95
N THR A 55 8.93 8.41 -2.89
CA THR A 55 8.25 8.33 -4.19
C THR A 55 7.63 6.95 -4.33
N VAL A 56 6.32 6.90 -4.56
CA VAL A 56 5.55 5.66 -4.75
C VAL A 56 5.07 5.57 -6.20
N PRO A 57 5.40 4.49 -6.93
CA PRO A 57 4.86 4.25 -8.26
C PRO A 57 3.32 4.21 -8.25
N LYS A 58 2.70 4.84 -9.24
CA LYS A 58 1.23 4.91 -9.37
C LYS A 58 0.57 3.52 -9.36
N GLU A 59 1.20 2.54 -9.97
CA GLU A 59 0.68 1.17 -10.08
C GLU A 59 0.58 0.45 -8.71
N LEU A 60 1.30 0.91 -7.69
CA LEU A 60 1.20 0.39 -6.32
C LEU A 60 0.10 1.09 -5.51
N ILE A 61 -0.49 2.15 -6.06
CA ILE A 61 -1.54 2.90 -5.39
C ILE A 61 -2.86 2.19 -5.63
N LEU A 62 -3.36 1.54 -4.60
CA LEU A 62 -4.73 1.03 -4.57
C LEU A 62 -5.69 2.21 -4.48
N SER A 63 -6.45 2.44 -5.54
CA SER A 63 -7.46 3.49 -5.63
C SER A 63 -8.78 2.92 -6.11
N ALA A 64 -9.90 3.53 -5.71
CA ALA A 64 -11.22 3.10 -6.17
C ALA A 64 -11.34 3.12 -7.70
N VAL A 65 -10.74 4.12 -8.34
CA VAL A 65 -10.67 4.22 -9.81
C VAL A 65 -9.86 3.06 -10.40
N GLY A 66 -8.68 2.76 -9.86
CA GLY A 66 -7.85 1.64 -10.34
C GLY A 66 -8.52 0.27 -10.17
N VAL A 67 -9.22 0.07 -9.06
CA VAL A 67 -10.02 -1.14 -8.81
C VAL A 67 -11.13 -1.28 -9.85
N GLU A 68 -11.85 -0.19 -10.13
CA GLU A 68 -12.95 -0.19 -11.10
C GLU A 68 -12.46 -0.41 -12.54
N GLU A 69 -11.33 0.19 -12.93
CA GLU A 69 -10.71 -0.08 -14.24
C GLU A 69 -10.27 -1.55 -14.37
N TYR A 70 -9.61 -2.11 -13.36
CA TYR A 70 -9.21 -3.52 -13.37
C TYR A 70 -10.43 -4.47 -13.44
N ALA A 71 -11.53 -4.11 -12.78
CA ALA A 71 -12.79 -4.87 -12.84
C ALA A 71 -13.49 -4.81 -14.21
N LYS A 72 -13.16 -3.86 -15.08
CA LYS A 72 -13.65 -3.87 -16.48
C LYS A 72 -12.91 -4.91 -17.31
N GLU A 73 -11.63 -5.11 -17.04
CA GLU A 73 -10.76 -6.03 -17.79
C GLU A 73 -10.86 -7.48 -17.28
N ASN A 74 -11.16 -7.67 -15.99
CA ASN A 74 -11.23 -8.99 -15.38
C ASN A 74 -12.65 -9.33 -14.86
N LYS A 75 -13.35 -10.22 -15.57
CA LYS A 75 -14.72 -10.64 -15.24
C LYS A 75 -14.83 -11.41 -13.92
N ASP A 76 -13.84 -12.24 -13.60
CA ASP A 76 -13.83 -12.99 -12.34
C ASP A 76 -13.65 -12.04 -11.16
N PHE A 77 -12.76 -11.05 -11.31
CA PHE A 77 -12.57 -10.00 -10.31
C PHE A 77 -13.82 -9.14 -10.13
N ARG A 78 -14.51 -8.77 -11.22
CA ARG A 78 -15.79 -8.05 -11.15
C ARG A 78 -16.84 -8.82 -10.35
N GLN A 79 -17.00 -10.12 -10.61
CA GLN A 79 -17.96 -10.95 -9.88
C GLN A 79 -17.65 -11.01 -8.37
N LEU A 80 -16.36 -11.10 -8.02
CA LEU A 80 -15.92 -11.04 -6.63
C LEU A 80 -16.19 -9.66 -6.00
N LEU A 81 -15.90 -8.59 -6.73
CA LEU A 81 -16.13 -7.21 -6.30
C LEU A 81 -17.62 -6.94 -6.06
N ASP A 82 -18.47 -7.38 -6.97
CA ASP A 82 -19.92 -7.24 -6.85
C ASP A 82 -20.49 -8.08 -5.69
N ALA A 83 -20.01 -9.32 -5.52
CA ALA A 83 -20.42 -10.18 -4.42
C ALA A 83 -19.98 -9.63 -3.05
N ALA A 84 -18.78 -9.04 -2.97
CA ALA A 84 -18.28 -8.41 -1.76
C ALA A 84 -19.01 -7.09 -1.46
N GLY A 85 -19.30 -6.27 -2.48
CA GLY A 85 -20.05 -5.02 -2.33
C GLY A 85 -21.47 -5.22 -1.79
N HIS A 86 -22.11 -6.36 -2.09
CA HIS A 86 -23.42 -6.72 -1.51
C HIS A 86 -23.36 -7.12 -0.02
N GLN A 87 -22.18 -7.34 0.56
CA GLN A 87 -22.02 -7.63 1.99
C GLN A 87 -21.76 -6.39 2.84
N VAL A 88 -21.60 -5.21 2.23
CA VAL A 88 -21.18 -3.97 2.92
C VAL A 88 -22.38 -3.05 3.14
N GLU A 89 -23.17 -3.34 4.16
CA GLU A 89 -24.00 -2.31 4.85
C GLU A 89 -23.17 -1.53 5.90
N THR A 90 -21.83 -1.59 5.86
CA THR A 90 -20.98 -1.02 6.91
C THR A 90 -20.11 0.13 6.41
N THR A 91 -20.00 1.13 7.27
CA THR A 91 -19.64 2.53 7.06
C THR A 91 -18.23 2.82 6.53
N ASP A 92 -17.42 1.82 6.14
CA ASP A 92 -16.04 2.05 5.68
C ASP A 92 -15.64 1.18 4.47
N PRO A 93 -15.84 1.68 3.23
CA PRO A 93 -15.64 0.92 1.99
C PRO A 93 -14.18 0.54 1.67
N LEU A 94 -13.19 1.14 2.35
CA LEU A 94 -11.77 0.88 2.09
C LEU A 94 -11.28 -0.44 2.69
N TRP A 95 -11.85 -0.88 3.81
CA TRP A 95 -11.40 -2.10 4.48
C TRP A 95 -11.76 -3.36 3.67
N SER A 96 -12.97 -3.39 3.11
CA SER A 96 -13.46 -4.51 2.31
C SER A 96 -12.70 -4.69 1.00
N ILE A 97 -12.20 -3.59 0.40
CA ILE A 97 -11.36 -3.65 -0.81
C ILE A 97 -10.02 -4.32 -0.51
N ILE A 98 -9.41 -4.04 0.66
CA ILE A 98 -8.16 -4.69 1.08
C ILE A 98 -8.37 -6.20 1.27
N GLU A 99 -9.48 -6.61 1.89
CA GLU A 99 -9.82 -8.03 2.06
C GLU A 99 -10.05 -8.73 0.72
N LEU A 100 -10.70 -8.07 -0.24
CA LEU A 100 -10.99 -8.63 -1.55
C LEU A 100 -9.73 -8.79 -2.42
N ILE A 101 -8.84 -7.80 -2.43
CA ILE A 101 -7.57 -7.88 -3.17
C ILE A 101 -6.69 -8.97 -2.58
N SER A 102 -6.69 -9.11 -1.24
CA SER A 102 -6.00 -10.21 -0.55
C SER A 102 -6.58 -11.58 -0.92
N ALA A 103 -7.88 -11.67 -1.26
CA ALA A 103 -8.53 -12.89 -1.72
C ALA A 103 -8.31 -13.17 -3.22
N SER A 104 -8.19 -12.13 -4.06
CA SER A 104 -8.08 -12.27 -5.52
C SER A 104 -6.66 -12.46 -6.05
N LEU A 105 -5.62 -12.01 -5.35
CA LEU A 105 -4.21 -12.24 -5.73
C LEU A 105 -3.73 -13.69 -5.45
N VAL A 106 -4.65 -14.57 -5.08
CA VAL A 106 -4.41 -15.92 -4.55
C VAL A 106 -5.02 -17.00 -5.45
N ARG A 107 -5.21 -16.71 -6.75
CA ARG A 107 -5.46 -17.72 -7.80
C ARG A 107 -4.27 -17.86 -8.72
#